data_AF-A0A191VZG0-F1
#
_entry.id   AF-A0A191VZG0-F1
#
_cell.length_a   1.000
_cell.length_b   1.000
_cell.length_c   1.000
_cell.angle_alpha   90.00
_cell.angle_beta   90.00
_cell.angle_gamma   90.00
#
_symmetry.space_group_name_H-M   'P 1'
#
loop_
_entity.id
_entity.type
_entity.pdbx_description
1 polymer ?
#
loop_
_entity_poly.entity_id
_entity_poly.type
_entity_poly.pdbx_seq_one_letter_code
_entity_poly.pdbx_strand_id
1 'polypeptide(L)'
;DIIRGKDLFIGYNERDRKEKQKLQQNLKKIFKKIHEDVTNGKNGKNVEALKPRYEGDKENYYQLREDWWYANRGKVWEALTCKAPQDANYFRQTVCSEGTTSTQGNCRCVIGDVPTYFDYVPQYLRW
;
A
#
# COMPACT_ATOMS: atom_id res chain seq x y z
N ASP A 1 -3.27 3.81 3.49
CA ASP A 1 -4.09 4.91 2.92
C ASP A 1 -3.31 6.08 2.34
N ILE A 2 -2.28 6.58 3.02
CA ILE A 2 -1.47 7.72 2.54
C ILE A 2 -0.96 7.53 1.10
N ILE A 3 -0.32 6.39 0.81
CA ILE A 3 0.20 6.05 -0.53
C ILE A 3 -0.91 6.06 -1.58
N ARG A 4 -2.07 5.52 -1.22
CA ARG A 4 -3.24 5.34 -2.08
C ARG A 4 -4.10 6.60 -2.24
N GLY A 5 -3.78 7.68 -1.52
CA GLY A 5 -4.57 8.90 -1.52
C GLY A 5 -5.92 8.79 -0.78
N LYS A 6 -6.08 7.76 0.07
CA LYS A 6 -7.31 7.50 0.85
C LYS A 6 -7.25 8.00 2.30
N ASP A 7 -6.17 8.67 2.66
CA ASP A 7 -5.96 9.14 4.04
C ASP A 7 -6.75 10.43 4.33
N LEU A 8 -7.62 10.37 5.32
CA LEU A 8 -8.57 11.39 5.76
C LEU A 8 -7.95 12.45 6.68
N PHE A 9 -6.74 12.25 7.21
CA PHE A 9 -6.12 13.19 8.15
C PHE A 9 -5.81 14.56 7.50
N ILE A 10 -6.54 15.64 7.79
CA ILE A 10 -6.29 16.92 7.10
C ILE A 10 -5.08 17.68 7.68
N GLY A 11 -4.67 17.41 8.92
CA GLY A 11 -3.64 18.17 9.65
C GLY A 11 -4.26 18.92 10.84
N TYR A 12 -3.55 18.98 11.97
CA TYR A 12 -4.04 19.67 13.17
C TYR A 12 -3.95 21.19 13.05
N ASN A 13 -2.97 21.68 12.30
CA ASN A 13 -2.70 23.10 12.11
C ASN A 13 -2.26 23.38 10.65
N GLU A 14 -1.96 24.64 10.35
CA GLU A 14 -1.54 25.07 9.01
C GLU A 14 -0.25 24.39 8.53
N ARG A 15 0.71 24.15 9.44
CA ARG A 15 1.97 23.48 9.12
C ARG A 15 1.72 22.04 8.67
N ASP A 16 0.94 21.29 9.42
CA ASP A 16 0.62 19.89 9.08
C ASP A 16 -0.09 19.80 7.73
N ARG A 17 -1.01 20.72 7.45
CA ARG A 17 -1.72 20.81 6.16
C ARG A 17 -0.75 21.04 5.00
N LYS A 18 0.21 21.95 5.16
CA LYS A 18 1.25 22.23 4.16
C LYS A 18 2.17 21.02 3.95
N GLU A 19 2.58 20.35 5.03
CA GLU A 19 3.43 19.15 4.96
C GLU A 19 2.70 17.99 4.27
N LYS A 20 1.43 17.74 4.60
CA LYS A 20 0.60 16.73 3.93
C LYS A 20 0.39 17.06 2.46
N GLN A 21 0.13 18.32 2.11
CA GLN A 21 0.01 18.74 0.71
C GLN A 21 1.30 18.47 -0.07
N LYS A 22 2.45 18.81 0.50
CA LYS A 22 3.77 18.53 -0.11
C LYS A 22 4.00 17.03 -0.30
N LEU A 23 3.65 16.21 0.70
CA LEU A 23 3.73 14.74 0.60
C LEU A 23 2.87 14.20 -0.55
N GLN A 24 1.60 14.61 -0.64
CA GLN A 24 0.69 14.17 -1.69
C GLN A 24 1.12 14.62 -3.09
N GLN A 25 1.66 15.84 -3.22
CA GLN A 25 2.25 16.32 -4.47
C GLN A 25 3.47 15.49 -4.88
N ASN A 26 4.33 15.12 -3.94
CA ASN A 26 5.49 14.26 -4.22
C ASN A 26 5.06 12.86 -4.67
N LEU A 27 4.08 12.26 -3.99
CA LEU A 27 3.50 10.98 -4.41
C LEU A 27 2.91 11.08 -5.83
N LYS A 28 2.16 12.14 -6.14
CA LYS A 28 1.61 12.36 -7.49
C LYS A 28 2.71 12.46 -8.55
N LYS A 29 3.82 13.14 -8.26
CA LYS A 29 4.98 13.21 -9.17
C LYS A 29 5.65 11.85 -9.37
N ILE A 30 5.77 11.04 -8.32
CA ILE A 30 6.35 9.68 -8.41
C ILE A 30 5.45 8.78 -9.25
N PHE A 31 4.14 8.74 -8.94
CA PHE A 31 3.20 7.89 -9.65
C PHE A 31 2.97 8.32 -11.10
N LYS A 32 3.13 9.62 -11.42
CA LYS A 32 3.20 10.07 -12.81
C LYS A 32 4.31 9.38 -13.60
N LYS A 33 5.53 9.34 -13.04
CA LYS A 33 6.67 8.65 -13.68
C LYS A 33 6.42 7.16 -13.83
N ILE A 34 5.89 6.51 -12.78
CA ILE A 34 5.54 5.08 -12.83
C ILE A 34 4.48 4.83 -13.90
N HIS A 35 3.43 5.67 -13.97
CA HIS A 35 2.37 5.57 -14.98
C HIS A 35 2.96 5.67 -16.39
N GLU A 36 3.81 6.67 -16.65
CA GLU A 36 4.51 6.82 -17.93
C GLU A 36 5.38 5.59 -18.24
N ASP A 37 6.11 5.05 -17.27
CA ASP A 37 6.99 3.89 -17.48
C ASP A 37 6.23 2.61 -17.83
N VAL A 38 5.10 2.35 -17.15
CA VAL A 38 4.30 1.14 -17.35
C VAL A 38 3.34 1.24 -18.55
N THR A 39 3.01 2.45 -19.02
CA THR A 39 2.11 2.66 -20.16
C THR A 39 2.84 3.01 -21.46
N ASN A 40 4.07 3.52 -21.44
CA ASN A 40 4.80 3.90 -22.66
C ASN A 40 5.75 2.81 -23.21
N GLY A 41 5.84 1.66 -22.55
CA GLY A 41 6.57 0.49 -23.05
C GLY A 41 8.09 0.58 -23.06
N LYS A 42 8.68 1.59 -22.40
CA LYS A 42 10.13 1.64 -22.20
C LYS A 42 10.64 0.51 -21.29
N ASN A 43 9.86 0.13 -20.29
CA ASN A 43 10.21 -0.90 -19.30
C ASN A 43 9.09 -1.96 -19.10
N GLY A 44 7.95 -1.82 -19.79
CA GLY A 44 6.73 -2.56 -19.49
C GLY A 44 6.65 -3.92 -20.20
N LYS A 45 6.52 -5.01 -19.44
CA LYS A 45 5.85 -6.22 -19.93
C LYS A 45 4.34 -5.94 -19.93
N ASN A 46 3.59 -6.41 -20.93
CA ASN A 46 2.12 -6.30 -21.00
C ASN A 46 1.56 -4.86 -21.17
N VAL A 47 2.27 -3.98 -21.87
CA VAL A 47 1.82 -2.60 -22.15
C VAL A 47 0.42 -2.55 -22.76
N GLU A 48 0.09 -3.50 -23.64
CA GLU A 48 -1.23 -3.61 -24.28
C GLU A 48 -2.36 -3.81 -23.26
N ALA A 49 -2.09 -4.46 -22.12
CA ALA A 49 -3.05 -4.61 -21.03
C ALA A 49 -3.04 -3.43 -20.05
N LEU A 50 -1.86 -2.82 -19.81
CA LEU A 50 -1.71 -1.73 -18.83
C LEU A 50 -2.18 -0.38 -19.36
N LYS A 51 -2.03 -0.10 -20.66
CA LYS A 51 -2.53 1.12 -21.28
C LYS A 51 -4.04 1.30 -21.08
N PRO A 52 -4.92 0.33 -21.45
CA PRO A 52 -6.36 0.45 -21.22
C PRO A 52 -6.70 0.55 -19.73
N ARG A 53 -6.04 -0.25 -18.87
CA ARG A 53 -6.29 -0.26 -17.42
C ARG A 53 -6.08 1.12 -16.79
N TYR A 54 -5.04 1.84 -17.19
CA TYR A 54 -4.68 3.12 -16.61
C TYR A 54 -4.96 4.32 -17.53
N GLU A 55 -5.73 4.14 -18.61
CA GLU A 55 -6.02 5.22 -19.56
C GLU A 55 -6.77 6.37 -18.89
N GLY A 56 -7.77 6.06 -18.05
CA GLY A 56 -8.50 7.08 -17.27
C GLY A 56 -7.76 7.59 -16.04
N ASP A 57 -6.64 6.97 -15.66
CA ASP A 57 -5.99 7.19 -14.37
C ASP A 57 -4.83 8.20 -14.44
N LYS A 58 -5.10 9.38 -14.99
CA LYS A 58 -4.05 10.36 -15.36
C LYS A 58 -3.79 11.45 -14.32
N GLU A 59 -4.74 11.71 -13.43
CA GLU A 59 -4.62 12.84 -12.50
C GLU A 59 -4.00 12.43 -11.17
N ASN A 60 -4.62 11.48 -10.47
CA ASN A 60 -4.22 11.10 -9.12
C ASN A 60 -3.63 9.69 -9.05
N TYR A 61 -3.71 8.93 -10.15
CA TYR A 61 -3.15 7.59 -10.29
C TYR A 61 -3.75 6.62 -9.26
N TYR A 62 -5.05 6.71 -8.97
CA TYR A 62 -5.69 5.94 -7.91
C TYR A 62 -5.67 4.44 -8.20
N GLN A 63 -5.95 4.02 -9.43
CA GLN A 63 -5.90 2.60 -9.80
C GLN A 63 -4.46 2.09 -9.70
N LEU A 64 -3.51 2.81 -10.28
CA LEU A 64 -2.10 2.46 -10.24
C LEU A 64 -1.55 2.41 -8.80
N ARG A 65 -1.97 3.33 -7.92
CA ARG A 65 -1.58 3.35 -6.51
C ARG A 65 -2.15 2.17 -5.71
N GLU A 66 -3.40 1.77 -5.99
CA GLU A 66 -4.00 0.57 -5.39
C GLU A 66 -3.26 -0.69 -5.84
N ASP A 67 -3.01 -0.83 -7.14
CA ASP A 67 -2.28 -1.98 -7.69
C ASP A 67 -0.84 -2.03 -7.17
N TRP A 68 -0.17 -0.88 -7.07
CA TRP A 68 1.15 -0.78 -6.45
C TRP A 68 1.13 -1.21 -4.98
N TRP A 69 0.13 -0.77 -4.21
CA TRP A 69 -0.02 -1.19 -2.83
C TRP A 69 -0.25 -2.70 -2.72
N TYR A 70 -1.15 -3.26 -3.52
CA TYR A 70 -1.41 -4.70 -3.56
C TYR A 70 -0.14 -5.50 -3.87
N ALA A 71 0.64 -5.07 -4.86
CA ALA A 71 1.88 -5.75 -5.25
C ALA A 71 3.00 -5.65 -4.19
N ASN A 72 3.04 -4.58 -3.40
CA ASN A 72 4.18 -4.28 -2.51
C ASN A 72 3.88 -4.41 -1.01
N ARG A 73 2.61 -4.55 -0.59
CA ARG A 73 2.22 -4.59 0.82
C ARG A 73 2.93 -5.67 1.64
N GLY A 74 3.25 -6.82 1.04
CA GLY A 74 4.04 -7.88 1.68
C GLY A 74 5.43 -7.39 2.09
N LYS A 75 6.13 -6.71 1.18
CA LYS A 75 7.43 -6.10 1.45
C LYS A 75 7.38 -4.94 2.43
N VAL A 76 6.31 -4.14 2.38
CA VAL A 76 6.07 -3.09 3.38
C VAL A 76 5.86 -3.69 4.77
N TRP A 77 5.09 -4.78 4.89
CA TRP A 77 4.89 -5.49 6.16
C TRP A 77 6.18 -6.10 6.69
N GLU A 78 6.97 -6.71 5.80
CA GLU A 78 8.30 -7.24 6.11
C GLU A 78 9.24 -6.14 6.63
N ALA A 79 9.20 -4.93 6.07
CA ALA A 79 9.98 -3.81 6.62
C ALA A 79 9.43 -3.35 7.98
N LEU A 80 8.11 -3.19 8.10
CA LEU A 80 7.42 -2.68 9.30
C LEU A 80 7.69 -3.55 10.54
N THR A 81 7.68 -4.87 10.35
CA THR A 81 7.83 -5.84 11.44
C THR A 81 9.28 -6.27 11.67
N CYS A 82 10.26 -5.63 11.01
CA CYS A 82 11.66 -6.05 11.07
C CYS A 82 12.25 -6.08 12.49
N LYS A 83 11.73 -5.23 13.38
CA LYS A 83 12.12 -5.16 14.80
C LYS A 83 11.00 -5.55 15.76
N ALA A 84 9.96 -6.23 15.28
CA ALA A 84 8.96 -6.80 16.18
C ALA A 84 9.62 -7.86 17.09
N PRO A 85 9.17 -8.03 18.36
CA PRO A 85 9.66 -9.09 19.21
C PRO A 85 9.45 -10.49 18.61
N GLN A 86 10.37 -11.42 18.89
CA GLN A 86 10.34 -12.78 18.34
C GLN A 86 9.12 -13.59 18.79
N ASP A 87 8.58 -13.29 19.96
CA ASP A 87 7.38 -13.89 20.53
C ASP A 87 6.09 -13.10 20.21
N ALA A 88 6.20 -11.95 19.55
CA ALA A 88 5.04 -11.16 19.16
C ALA A 88 4.27 -11.84 18.02
N ASN A 89 2.98 -12.06 18.26
CA ASN A 89 2.06 -12.64 17.29
C ASN A 89 0.95 -11.65 16.96
N TYR A 90 0.46 -11.72 15.73
CA TYR A 90 -0.74 -10.98 15.36
C TYR A 90 -1.96 -11.60 16.07
N PHE A 91 -2.83 -10.78 16.63
CA PHE A 91 -3.86 -11.21 17.57
C PHE A 91 -4.90 -12.19 16.99
N ARG A 92 -5.09 -12.18 15.67
CA ARG A 92 -5.98 -13.13 14.99
C ARG A 92 -5.27 -14.48 14.81
N GLN A 93 -5.85 -15.52 15.41
CA GLN A 93 -5.25 -16.86 15.47
C GLN A 93 -5.22 -17.60 14.13
N THR A 94 -6.07 -17.22 13.18
CA THR A 94 -6.21 -17.85 11.86
C THR A 94 -6.09 -16.80 10.76
N VAL A 95 -4.86 -16.51 10.36
CA VAL A 95 -4.54 -15.45 9.39
C VAL A 95 -3.51 -15.84 8.35
N CYS A 96 -2.72 -16.87 8.63
CA CYS A 96 -1.72 -17.40 7.73
C CYS A 96 -2.26 -18.65 7.03
N SER A 97 -1.69 -18.99 5.87
CA SER A 97 -2.02 -20.20 5.12
C SER A 97 -3.53 -20.35 4.90
N GLU A 98 -4.14 -19.34 4.27
CA GLU A 98 -5.60 -19.31 4.00
C GLU A 98 -6.48 -19.37 5.27
N GLY A 99 -5.96 -18.88 6.40
CA GLY A 99 -6.69 -18.86 7.66
C GLY A 99 -6.66 -20.19 8.42
N THR A 100 -5.64 -21.01 8.20
CA THR A 100 -5.46 -22.27 8.93
C THR A 100 -4.46 -22.14 10.08
N THR A 101 -3.57 -21.15 10.03
CA THR A 101 -2.47 -21.01 11.00
C THR A 101 -2.35 -19.58 11.55
N SER A 102 -1.70 -19.47 12.71
CA SER A 102 -1.30 -18.22 13.34
C SER A 102 0.01 -17.70 12.77
N THR A 103 0.36 -16.46 13.11
CA THR A 103 1.72 -15.96 12.87
C THR A 103 2.74 -16.75 13.68
N GLN A 104 3.98 -16.81 13.20
CA GLN A 104 5.10 -17.45 13.88
C GLN A 104 6.16 -16.41 14.26
N GLY A 105 5.86 -15.62 15.28
CA GLY A 105 6.76 -14.57 15.76
C GLY A 105 6.86 -13.36 14.82
N ASN A 106 7.43 -12.27 15.33
CA ASN A 106 7.59 -10.99 14.63
C ASN A 106 6.30 -10.48 13.93
N CYS A 107 5.11 -10.92 14.37
CA CYS A 107 3.84 -10.68 13.67
C CYS A 107 3.86 -11.07 12.17
N ARG A 108 4.51 -12.17 11.78
CA ARG A 108 4.60 -12.63 10.38
C ARG A 108 4.07 -14.03 10.16
N CYS A 109 3.56 -14.28 8.96
CA CYS A 109 3.36 -15.62 8.43
C CYS A 109 4.69 -16.17 7.88
N VAL A 110 4.88 -17.48 7.94
CA VAL A 110 6.11 -18.17 7.47
C VAL A 110 6.42 -17.86 6.01
N ILE A 111 5.38 -17.82 5.17
CA ILE A 111 5.49 -17.58 3.73
C ILE A 111 5.52 -16.09 3.35
N GLY A 112 5.61 -15.18 4.34
CA GLY A 112 5.65 -13.73 4.11
C GLY A 112 4.30 -13.08 3.86
N ASP A 113 3.20 -13.83 3.99
CA ASP A 113 1.84 -13.27 3.95
C ASP A 113 1.66 -12.20 5.03
N VAL A 114 0.91 -11.16 4.67
CA VAL A 114 0.53 -10.11 5.62
C VAL A 114 -0.67 -10.63 6.42
N PRO A 115 -0.56 -10.80 7.75
CA PRO A 115 -1.61 -11.40 8.58
C PRO A 115 -2.81 -10.48 8.83
N THR A 116 -2.86 -9.31 8.18
CA THR A 116 -3.89 -8.30 8.35
C THR A 116 -4.50 -7.87 7.03
N TYR A 117 -5.78 -7.49 7.10
CA TYR A 117 -6.54 -6.86 6.02
C TYR A 117 -7.05 -5.49 6.43
N PHE A 118 -6.53 -4.90 7.52
CA PHE A 118 -6.93 -3.56 7.95
C PHE A 118 -6.68 -2.51 6.86
N ASP A 119 -5.70 -2.71 5.99
CA ASP A 119 -5.47 -1.88 4.82
C ASP A 119 -6.57 -2.00 3.74
N TYR A 120 -7.52 -2.92 3.85
CA TYR A 120 -8.71 -3.00 3.00
C TYR A 120 -10.01 -2.57 3.71
N VAL A 121 -9.95 -2.24 4.99
CA VAL A 121 -11.08 -1.68 5.76
C VAL A 121 -11.08 -0.15 5.61
N PRO A 122 -12.21 0.53 5.37
CA PRO A 122 -12.27 2.00 5.33
C PRO A 122 -11.66 2.66 6.58
N GLN A 123 -10.87 3.73 6.41
CA GLN A 123 -10.14 4.36 7.52
C GLN A 123 -11.03 4.76 8.70
N TYR A 124 -12.22 5.30 8.41
CA TYR A 124 -13.20 5.69 9.42
C TYR A 124 -13.58 4.55 10.37
N LEU A 125 -13.63 3.30 9.88
CA LEU A 125 -13.97 2.14 10.72
C LEU A 125 -12.79 1.58 11.52
N ARG A 126 -11.57 2.12 11.30
CA ARG A 126 -10.34 1.68 11.99
C ARG A 126 -9.89 2.64 13.09
N TRP A 127 -10.49 3.83 13.14
CA TRP A 127 -10.15 4.92 14.06
C TRP A 127 -11.18 5.05 15.16
#